data_AF-A0A537JPU5-F1
#
_entry.id   AF-A0A537JPU5-F1
#
_cell.length_a   1.000
_cell.length_b   1.000
_cell.length_c   1.000
_cell.angle_alpha   90.00
_cell.angle_beta   90.00
_cell.angle_gamma   90.00
#
_symmetry.space_group_name_H-M   'P 1'
#
loop_
_entity.id
_entity.type
_entity.pdbx_description
1 polymer ?
#
loop_
_entity_poly.entity_id
_entity_poly.type
_entity_poly.pdbx_seq_one_letter_code
_entity_poly.pdbx_strand_id
1 'polypeptide(L)' 'MKAKIYYQLLFLFLSTGAFTQTVLTRGPYMNMATQSGIIIRWRTDVATDSKVSYGTTAGSLTPQIILYN' A
#
# COMPACT_ATOMS: atom_id res chain seq x y z
N MET A 1 4.81 -41.93 -18.74
CA MET A 1 5.57 -40.74 -18.29
C MET A 1 5.00 -39.41 -18.79
N LYS A 2 4.40 -39.31 -19.99
CA LYS A 2 3.84 -38.04 -20.51
C LYS A 2 2.60 -37.51 -19.76
N ALA A 3 1.70 -38.37 -19.29
CA ALA A 3 0.50 -37.93 -18.56
C ALA A 3 0.81 -37.13 -17.27
N LYS A 4 1.85 -37.50 -16.52
CA LYS A 4 2.28 -36.77 -15.31
C LYS A 4 2.73 -35.34 -15.62
N ILE A 5 3.36 -35.08 -16.77
CA ILE A 5 3.82 -33.72 -17.13
C ILE A 5 2.64 -32.79 -17.40
N TYR A 6 1.56 -33.30 -18.01
CA TYR A 6 0.37 -32.50 -18.31
C TYR A 6 -0.40 -32.12 -17.05
N TYR A 7 -0.51 -33.02 -16.06
CA TYR A 7 -1.10 -32.68 -14.76
C TYR A 7 -0.28 -31.62 -14.00
N GLN A 8 1.05 -31.69 -14.07
CA GLN A 8 1.94 -30.69 -13.45
C GLN A 8 1.81 -29.32 -14.12
N LEU A 9 1.73 -29.30 -15.46
CA LEU A 9 1.52 -28.06 -16.23
C LEU A 9 0.12 -27.47 -16.01
N LEU A 10 -0.92 -28.31 -15.90
CA LEU A 10 -2.28 -27.90 -15.57
C LEU A 10 -2.36 -27.30 -14.16
N PHE A 11 -1.69 -27.91 -13.18
CA PHE A 11 -1.64 -27.43 -11.80
C PHE A 11 -0.91 -26.08 -11.67
N LEU A 12 0.21 -25.89 -12.40
CA LEU A 12 0.92 -24.60 -12.48
C LEU A 12 0.11 -23.50 -13.16
N PHE A 13 -0.71 -23.84 -14.15
CA PHE A 13 -1.60 -22.88 -14.82
C PHE A 13 -2.77 -22.44 -13.94
N LEU A 14 -3.25 -23.33 -13.06
CA LEU A 14 -4.32 -23.04 -12.08
C LEU A 14 -3.82 -22.29 -10.84
N SER A 15 -2.51 -22.20 -10.60
CA SER A 15 -1.94 -21.64 -9.36
C SER A 15 -1.56 -20.16 -9.43
N THR A 16 -2.06 -19.39 -10.40
CA THR A 16 -1.78 -17.94 -10.45
C THR A 16 -2.57 -17.21 -9.38
N GLY A 17 -2.00 -17.03 -8.20
CA GLY A 17 -2.50 -16.06 -7.23
C GLY A 17 -2.28 -14.64 -7.76
N ALA A 18 -3.34 -13.86 -7.91
CA ALA A 18 -3.21 -12.45 -8.26
C ALA A 18 -2.67 -11.68 -7.04
N PHE A 19 -1.42 -11.23 -7.11
CA PHE A 19 -0.91 -10.24 -6.16
C PHE A 19 -1.43 -8.88 -6.60
N THR A 20 -2.46 -8.38 -5.94
CA THR A 20 -2.92 -7.00 -6.15
C THR A 20 -1.99 -6.08 -5.37
N GLN A 21 -1.33 -5.16 -6.07
CA GLN A 21 -0.65 -4.06 -5.41
C GLN A 21 -1.69 -3.11 -4.82
N THR A 22 -1.48 -2.66 -3.57
CA THR A 22 -2.33 -1.61 -2.99
C THR A 22 -2.19 -0.32 -3.80
N VAL A 23 -3.31 0.22 -4.25
CA VAL A 23 -3.36 1.43 -5.08
C VAL A 23 -3.99 2.58 -4.30
N LEU A 24 -3.42 3.77 -4.46
CA LEU A 24 -4.07 5.01 -4.02
C LEU A 24 -5.25 5.32 -4.94
N THR A 25 -6.47 5.10 -4.46
CA THR A 25 -7.70 5.54 -5.16
C THR A 25 -7.90 7.05 -5.04
N ARG A 26 -7.29 7.67 -4.03
CA ARG A 26 -7.16 9.12 -3.91
C ARG A 26 -5.82 9.49 -3.28
N GLY A 27 -5.08 10.40 -3.94
CA GLY A 27 -3.80 10.88 -3.45
C GLY A 27 -3.87 11.64 -2.12
N PRO A 28 -2.73 11.83 -1.44
CA PRO A 28 -2.66 12.59 -0.19
C PRO A 28 -3.14 14.03 -0.38
N TYR A 29 -3.98 14.48 0.54
CA TYR A 29 -4.47 15.85 0.57
C TYR A 29 -4.54 16.34 2.02
N MET A 30 -4.36 17.64 2.19
CA MET A 30 -4.65 18.32 3.44
C MET A 30 -6.16 18.40 3.61
N ASN A 31 -6.67 17.70 4.62
CA ASN A 31 -8.08 17.71 4.94
C ASN A 31 -8.44 18.95 5.79
N MET A 32 -7.59 19.28 6.77
CA MET A 32 -7.77 20.43 7.66
C MET A 32 -6.44 20.80 8.35
N ALA A 33 -6.25 22.08 8.66
CA ALA A 33 -5.26 22.56 9.64
C ALA A 33 -5.94 22.84 10.98
N THR A 34 -5.21 22.60 12.06
CA THR A 34 -5.51 23.08 13.40
C THR A 34 -4.45 24.12 13.81
N GLN A 35 -4.61 24.73 14.98
CA GLN A 35 -3.62 25.69 15.49
C GLN A 35 -2.24 25.07 15.72
N SER A 36 -2.17 23.75 15.92
CA SER A 36 -0.93 23.03 16.27
C SER A 36 -0.62 21.85 15.33
N GLY A 37 -1.36 21.66 14.24
CA GLY A 37 -1.18 20.49 13.40
C GLY A 37 -1.97 20.49 12.10
N ILE A 38 -1.83 19.38 11.37
CA ILE A 38 -2.47 19.17 10.06
C ILE A 38 -3.02 17.75 10.02
N ILE A 39 -4.24 17.59 9.49
CA ILE A 39 -4.84 16.30 9.17
C ILE A 39 -4.62 16.04 7.68
N ILE A 40 -3.77 15.05 7.38
CA ILE A 40 -3.55 14.54 6.01
C ILE A 40 -4.40 13.29 5.81
N ARG A 41 -5.04 13.16 4.64
CA ARG A 41 -5.84 11.99 4.28
C ARG A 41 -5.50 11.52 2.88
N TRP A 42 -5.67 10.22 2.66
CA TRP A 42 -5.66 9.57 1.35
C TRP A 42 -6.63 8.39 1.39
N ARG A 43 -6.85 7.73 0.26
CA ARG A 43 -7.62 6.48 0.20
C ARG A 43 -6.85 5.44 -0.61
N THR A 44 -6.91 4.21 -0.13
CA THR A 44 -6.46 3.03 -0.84
C THR A 44 -7.66 2.21 -1.30
N ASP A 45 -7.45 1.32 -2.25
CA ASP A 45 -8.43 0.34 -2.72
C ASP A 45 -8.63 -0.83 -1.73
N VAL A 46 -7.59 -1.17 -0.97
CA VAL A 46 -7.63 -2.17 0.10
C VAL A 46 -7.10 -1.61 1.43
N ALA A 47 -7.54 -2.21 2.53
CA ALA A 47 -7.10 -1.86 3.88
C ALA A 47 -5.61 -2.20 4.04
N THR A 48 -4.80 -1.24 4.49
CA THR A 48 -3.33 -1.38 4.57
C THR A 48 -2.76 -0.44 5.62
N ASP A 49 -1.58 -0.77 6.13
CA ASP A 49 -0.78 0.13 6.97
C ASP A 49 -0.46 1.44 6.26
N SER A 50 -0.35 2.49 7.05
CA SER A 50 -0.20 3.87 6.62
C SER A 50 0.96 4.53 7.35
N LYS A 51 1.85 5.23 6.64
CA LYS A 51 2.99 5.95 7.24
C LYS A 51 3.13 7.35 6.66
N VAL A 52 3.40 8.34 7.53
CA VAL A 52 3.81 9.69 7.14
C VAL A 52 5.18 9.97 7.73
N SER A 53 6.10 10.53 6.92
CA SER A 53 7.36 11.11 7.38
C SER A 53 7.33 12.62 7.09
N TYR A 54 7.70 13.44 8.07
CA TYR A 54 7.57 14.90 7.97
C TYR A 54 8.76 15.62 8.66
N GLY A 55 8.92 16.90 8.36
CA GLY A 55 10.04 17.73 8.85
C GLY A 55 9.97 19.14 8.26
N THR A 56 10.71 20.07 8.84
CA THR A 56 10.77 21.48 8.39
C THR A 56 11.83 21.73 7.31
N THR A 57 12.73 20.77 7.11
CA THR A 57 13.81 20.85 6.12
C THR A 57 13.58 19.83 5.01
N ALA A 58 13.50 20.30 3.76
CA ALA A 58 13.36 19.42 2.60
C ALA A 58 14.51 18.40 2.54
N GLY A 59 14.18 17.14 2.28
CA GLY A 59 15.15 16.04 2.31
C GLY A 59 15.51 15.52 3.71
N SER A 60 15.04 16.15 4.79
CA SER A 60 15.27 15.71 6.17
C SER A 60 13.93 15.55 6.91
N LEU A 61 13.30 14.38 6.71
CA LEU A 61 11.99 14.04 7.27
C LEU A 61 12.14 12.90 8.30
N THR A 62 12.56 13.26 9.52
CA THR A 62 12.91 12.29 10.57
C THR A 62 11.72 11.84 11.42
N PRO A 63 10.80 12.72 11.89
CA PRO A 63 9.55 12.29 12.49
C PRO A 63 8.74 11.36 11.60
N GLN A 64 8.19 10.30 12.19
CA GLN A 64 7.31 9.37 11.51
C GLN A 64 6.08 9.07 12.37
N ILE A 65 4.94 8.92 11.72
CA ILE A 65 3.71 8.39 12.31
C ILE A 65 3.26 7.21 11.47
N ILE A 66 2.98 6.07 12.11
CA ILE A 66 2.46 4.85 11.48
C ILE A 66 1.09 4.57 12.06
N LEU A 67 0.12 4.31 11.19
CA LEU A 67 -1.20 3.81 11.52
C LEU A 67 -1.31 2.40 10.95
N TYR A 68 -1.46 1.41 11.84
CA TYR A 68 -1.64 0.01 11.47
C TYR A 68 -3.11 -0.27 11.16
N ASN A 69 -3.35 -1.17 10.21
CA ASN A 69 -4.68 -1.66 9.88
C ASN A 69 -5.04 -2.96 10.63
#